data_AF-A0A1M3BC71-F1
#
_entry.id   AF-A0A1M3BC71-F1
#
_cell.length_a   1.000
_cell.length_b   1.000
_cell.length_c   1.000
_cell.angle_alpha   90.00
_cell.angle_beta   90.00
_cell.angle_gamma   90.00
#
_symmetry.space_group_name_H-M   'P 1'
#
loop_
_entity.id
_entity.type
_entity.pdbx_description
1 polymer ?
#
loop_
_entity_poly.entity_id
_entity_poly.type
_entity_poly.pdbx_seq_one_letter_code
_entity_poly.pdbx_strand_id
1 'polypeptide(L)'
;MSGQTEDFEEYRRTDLRFHIGLAEAAGSPRLVAAMTDVQGQMTDLIALIPHPPEVLARSNEQHAKIVKALRREDGPRAVRLIREHTEGTEHILAGLLPARAQDLIRSPA
;
A
#
# COMPACT_ATOMS: atom_id res chain seq x y z
N MET A 1 26.36 -3.04 1.25
CA MET A 1 25.02 -2.94 1.87
C MET A 1 24.31 -1.64 1.50
N SER A 2 25.01 -0.59 1.05
CA SER A 2 24.44 0.70 0.61
C SER A 2 23.43 0.59 -0.55
N GLY A 3 23.65 -0.31 -1.52
CA GLY A 3 22.74 -0.44 -2.68
C GLY A 3 21.32 -0.95 -2.35
N GLN A 4 21.15 -1.79 -1.33
CA GLN A 4 19.81 -2.32 -0.99
C GLN A 4 18.90 -1.26 -0.35
N THR A 5 19.48 -0.31 0.38
CA THR A 5 18.73 0.81 0.97
C THR A 5 18.30 1.80 -0.11
N GLU A 6 19.19 2.12 -1.05
CA GLU A 6 18.88 2.99 -2.20
C GLU A 6 17.78 2.39 -3.09
N ASP A 7 17.85 1.08 -3.39
CA ASP A 7 16.82 0.36 -4.15
C ASP A 7 15.45 0.44 -3.46
N PHE A 8 15.42 0.34 -2.13
CA PHE A 8 14.18 0.45 -1.37
C PHE A 8 13.62 1.86 -1.32
N GLU A 9 14.46 2.90 -1.15
CA GLU A 9 14.00 4.29 -1.19
C GLU A 9 13.38 4.65 -2.55
N GLU A 10 13.98 4.20 -3.64
CA GLU A 10 13.43 4.37 -4.99
C GLU A 10 12.10 3.63 -5.14
N TYR A 11 12.03 2.39 -4.65
CA TYR A 11 10.79 1.61 -4.61
C TYR A 11 9.69 2.38 -3.86
N ARG A 12 9.96 2.86 -2.64
CA ARG A 12 8.99 3.58 -1.80
C ARG A 12 8.51 4.87 -2.45
N ARG A 13 9.40 5.63 -3.09
CA ARG A 13 9.02 6.84 -3.83
C ARG A 13 8.06 6.51 -4.97
N THR A 14 8.31 5.42 -5.67
CA THR A 14 7.48 4.99 -6.81
C THR A 14 6.14 4.41 -6.35
N ASP A 15 6.13 3.63 -5.29
CA ASP A 15 4.92 3.11 -4.63
C ASP A 15 3.99 4.23 -4.16
N LEU A 16 4.53 5.25 -3.48
CA LEU A 16 3.75 6.41 -3.06
C LEU A 16 3.12 7.13 -4.25
N ARG A 17 3.89 7.37 -5.32
CA ARG A 17 3.39 8.00 -6.55
C ARG A 17 2.30 7.18 -7.21
N PHE A 18 2.40 5.85 -7.19
CA PHE A 18 1.36 4.96 -7.69
C PHE A 18 0.04 5.18 -6.93
N HIS A 19 0.06 5.13 -5.59
CA HIS A 19 -1.14 5.30 -4.77
C HIS A 19 -1.77 6.70 -4.90
N ILE A 20 -0.95 7.75 -4.93
CA ILE A 20 -1.43 9.12 -5.15
C ILE A 20 -2.02 9.26 -6.57
N GLY A 21 -1.37 8.70 -7.58
CA GLY A 21 -1.86 8.72 -8.95
C GLY A 21 -3.22 8.05 -9.12
N LEU A 22 -3.53 6.99 -8.36
CA LEU A 22 -4.87 6.38 -8.33
C LEU A 22 -5.92 7.35 -7.78
N ALA A 23 -5.59 8.10 -6.72
CA ALA A 23 -6.48 9.09 -6.13
C ALA A 23 -6.71 10.28 -7.08
N GLU A 24 -5.66 10.74 -7.76
CA GLU A 24 -5.72 11.79 -8.78
C GLU A 24 -6.60 11.37 -9.97
N ALA A 25 -6.43 10.13 -10.45
CA ALA A 25 -7.22 9.58 -11.56
C ALA A 25 -8.72 9.51 -11.27
N ALA A 26 -9.12 9.46 -10.00
CA ALA A 26 -10.53 9.52 -9.59
C ALA A 26 -11.12 10.94 -9.65
N GLY A 27 -10.31 11.98 -9.91
CA GLY A 27 -10.77 13.36 -10.08
C GLY A 27 -11.31 14.03 -8.81
N SER A 28 -10.99 13.49 -7.63
CA SER A 28 -11.50 13.98 -6.34
C SER A 28 -10.37 14.59 -5.50
N PRO A 29 -10.30 15.92 -5.35
CA PRO A 29 -9.30 16.57 -4.49
C PRO A 29 -9.36 16.10 -3.04
N ARG A 30 -10.55 15.76 -2.54
CA ARG A 30 -10.73 15.19 -1.19
C ARG A 30 -10.06 13.83 -1.06
N LEU A 31 -10.15 12.99 -2.10
CA LEU A 31 -9.49 11.68 -2.10
C LEU A 31 -7.97 11.81 -2.16
N VAL A 32 -7.45 12.74 -2.96
CA VAL A 32 -6.01 13.02 -3.03
C VAL A 32 -5.50 13.46 -1.66
N ALA A 33 -6.17 14.41 -0.99
CA ALA A 33 -5.77 14.86 0.35
C ALA A 33 -5.77 13.72 1.37
N ALA A 34 -6.82 12.88 1.39
CA ALA A 34 -6.89 11.71 2.27
C ALA A 34 -5.79 10.69 1.98
N MET A 35 -5.49 10.43 0.70
CA MET A 35 -4.42 9.51 0.31
C MET A 35 -3.04 10.06 0.73
N THR A 36 -2.77 11.35 0.55
CA THR A 36 -1.51 11.98 0.99
C THR A 36 -1.31 11.83 2.50
N ASP A 37 -2.34 12.07 3.29
CA ASP A 37 -2.27 11.93 4.76
C ASP A 37 -1.98 10.47 5.16
N VAL A 38 -2.74 9.51 4.61
CA VAL A 38 -2.54 8.08 4.87
C VAL A 38 -1.14 7.63 4.45
N GLN A 39 -0.66 8.04 3.27
CA GLN A 39 0.68 7.67 2.80
C GLN A 39 1.79 8.27 3.68
N GLY A 40 1.59 9.48 4.21
CA GLY A 40 2.51 10.08 5.19
C GLY A 40 2.62 9.22 6.46
N GLN A 41 1.48 8.87 7.06
CA GLN A 41 1.43 8.03 8.27
C GLN A 41 1.99 6.62 8.02
N MET A 42 1.69 6.04 6.86
CA MET A 42 2.15 4.69 6.50
C MET A 42 3.65 4.65 6.19
N THR A 43 4.24 5.73 5.68
CA THR A 43 5.68 5.76 5.32
C THR A 43 6.57 5.47 6.52
N ASP A 44 6.25 6.08 7.66
CA ASP A 44 7.02 5.88 8.90
C ASP A 44 6.88 4.44 9.42
N LEU A 45 5.68 3.86 9.36
CA LEU A 45 5.45 2.48 9.78
C LEU A 45 6.13 1.47 8.86
N ILE A 46 6.06 1.69 7.55
CA ILE A 46 6.67 0.82 6.55
C ILE A 46 8.20 0.88 6.66
N ALA A 47 8.80 2.00 7.06
CA ALA A 47 10.25 2.08 7.31
C ALA A 47 10.74 1.16 8.44
N LEU A 48 9.84 0.70 9.33
CA LEU A 48 10.18 -0.15 10.47
C LEU A 48 10.14 -1.66 10.17
N ILE A 49 9.61 -2.06 9.01
CA ILE A 49 9.46 -3.49 8.66
C ILE A 49 10.53 -3.93 7.64
N PRO A 50 10.93 -5.21 7.62
CA PRO A 50 11.81 -5.73 6.58
C PRO A 50 11.16 -5.73 5.19
N HIS A 51 11.96 -5.45 4.15
CA HIS A 51 11.52 -5.41 2.75
C HIS A 51 12.29 -6.40 1.86
N PRO A 52 12.00 -7.70 1.93
CA PRO A 52 12.63 -8.67 1.04
C PRO A 52 12.30 -8.37 -0.43
N PRO A 53 13.26 -8.51 -1.36
CA PRO A 53 13.04 -8.26 -2.79
C PRO A 53 11.82 -8.98 -3.37
N GLU A 54 11.52 -10.19 -2.89
CA GLU A 54 10.39 -11.00 -3.32
C GLU A 54 9.04 -10.37 -2.94
N VAL A 55 8.99 -9.70 -1.78
CA VAL A 55 7.80 -8.97 -1.32
C VAL A 55 7.57 -7.74 -2.20
N LEU A 56 8.63 -7.00 -2.51
CA LEU A 56 8.58 -5.83 -3.39
C LEU A 56 8.16 -6.21 -4.81
N ALA A 57 8.71 -7.30 -5.35
CA ALA A 57 8.35 -7.84 -6.66
C ALA A 57 6.86 -8.23 -6.73
N ARG A 58 6.36 -8.96 -5.71
CA ARG A 58 4.94 -9.34 -5.63
C ARG A 58 4.02 -8.12 -5.55
N SER A 59 4.41 -7.09 -4.80
CA SER A 59 3.66 -5.84 -4.72
C SER A 59 3.56 -5.15 -6.09
N ASN A 60 4.67 -5.09 -6.84
CA ASN A 60 4.68 -4.58 -8.22
C ASN A 60 3.78 -5.39 -9.16
N GLU A 61 3.72 -6.72 -9.02
CA GLU A 61 2.80 -7.55 -9.78
C GLU A 61 1.33 -7.25 -9.45
N GLN A 62 1.01 -6.96 -8.18
CA GLN A 62 -0.32 -6.54 -7.77
C GLN A 62 -0.68 -5.18 -8.35
N HIS A 63 0.23 -4.19 -8.30
CA HIS A 63 0.04 -2.88 -8.95
C HIS A 63 -0.26 -3.03 -10.44
N ALA A 64 0.51 -3.86 -11.16
CA ALA A 64 0.29 -4.12 -12.57
C ALA A 64 -1.10 -4.71 -12.86
N LYS A 65 -1.60 -5.61 -12.00
CA LYS A 65 -2.96 -6.16 -12.09
C LYS A 65 -4.02 -5.08 -11.87
N ILE A 66 -3.81 -4.17 -10.92
CA ILE A 66 -4.72 -3.04 -10.64
C ILE A 66 -4.79 -2.12 -11.85
N VAL A 67 -3.64 -1.68 -12.39
CA VAL A 67 -3.58 -0.83 -13.59
C VAL A 67 -4.28 -1.51 -14.78
N LYS A 68 -4.09 -2.81 -14.95
CA LYS A 68 -4.75 -3.58 -16.02
C LYS A 68 -6.28 -3.61 -15.86
N ALA A 69 -6.80 -3.71 -14.63
CA ALA A 69 -8.23 -3.65 -14.37
C ALA A 69 -8.79 -2.24 -14.65
N LEU A 70 -8.09 -1.19 -14.18
CA LEU A 70 -8.48 0.20 -14.42
C LEU A 70 -8.50 0.56 -15.91
N ARG A 71 -7.49 0.15 -16.69
CA ARG A 71 -7.46 0.34 -18.15
C ARG A 71 -8.58 -0.38 -18.91
N ARG A 72 -9.20 -1.37 -18.28
CA ARG A 72 -10.36 -2.11 -18.82
C ARG A 72 -11.69 -1.56 -18.28
N GLU A 73 -11.64 -0.48 -17.51
CA GLU A 73 -12.79 0.12 -16.83
C GLU A 73 -13.51 -0.86 -15.88
N ASP A 74 -12.79 -1.90 -15.42
CA ASP A 74 -13.31 -2.91 -14.49
C ASP A 74 -13.11 -2.44 -13.04
N GLY A 75 -13.93 -1.46 -12.66
CA GLY A 75 -13.94 -0.87 -11.31
C GLY A 75 -14.09 -1.90 -10.18
N PRO A 76 -15.08 -2.81 -10.23
CA PRO A 76 -15.26 -3.83 -9.20
C PRO A 76 -14.01 -4.71 -9.00
N ARG A 77 -13.32 -5.08 -10.09
CA ARG A 77 -12.07 -5.83 -9.98
C ARG A 77 -10.93 -5.00 -9.42
N ALA A 78 -10.80 -3.74 -9.84
CA ALA A 78 -9.79 -2.83 -9.29
C ALA A 78 -9.95 -2.66 -7.78
N VAL A 79 -11.19 -2.53 -7.29
CA VAL A 79 -11.51 -2.44 -5.84
C VAL A 79 -11.12 -3.70 -5.08
N ARG A 80 -11.39 -4.89 -5.63
CA ARG A 80 -10.95 -6.15 -4.98
C ARG A 80 -9.43 -6.23 -4.91
N LEU A 81 -8.75 -5.96 -6.02
CA LEU A 81 -7.29 -6.05 -6.11
C LEU A 81 -6.58 -5.06 -5.18
N ILE A 82 -7.08 -3.82 -5.03
CA ILE A 82 -6.47 -2.85 -4.11
C ILE A 82 -6.66 -3.25 -2.64
N ARG A 83 -7.80 -3.85 -2.27
CA ARG A 83 -8.01 -4.38 -0.92
C ARG A 83 -7.05 -5.53 -0.61
N GLU A 84 -7.00 -6.53 -1.48
CA GLU A 84 -6.07 -7.66 -1.35
C GLU A 84 -4.60 -7.20 -1.27
N HIS A 85 -4.26 -6.13 -2.00
CA HIS A 85 -2.93 -5.54 -1.95
C HIS A 85 -2.63 -4.91 -0.58
N THR A 86 -3.56 -4.13 -0.01
CA THR A 86 -3.36 -3.47 1.29
C THR A 86 -3.41 -4.43 2.48
N GLU A 87 -4.19 -5.51 2.39
CA GLU A 87 -4.30 -6.55 3.44
C GLU A 87 -2.94 -7.18 3.77
N GLY A 88 -2.05 -7.32 2.78
CA GLY A 88 -0.71 -7.86 3.00
C GLY A 88 0.13 -7.02 3.95
N THR A 89 0.11 -5.69 3.77
CA THR A 89 0.81 -4.75 4.66
C THR A 89 0.11 -4.64 6.01
N GLU A 90 -1.23 -4.61 6.02
CA GLU A 90 -2.03 -4.61 7.25
C GLU A 90 -1.68 -5.80 8.14
N HIS A 91 -1.62 -7.02 7.58
CA HIS A 91 -1.31 -8.23 8.33
C HIS A 91 0.07 -8.15 9.01
N ILE A 92 1.08 -7.63 8.32
CA ILE A 92 2.43 -7.44 8.87
C ILE A 92 2.40 -6.43 10.01
N LEU A 93 1.79 -5.26 9.79
CA LEU A 93 1.72 -4.21 10.80
C LEU A 93 0.92 -4.64 12.04
N ALA A 94 -0.20 -5.34 11.84
CA ALA A 94 -1.01 -5.89 12.93
C ALA A 94 -0.21 -6.89 13.78
N GLY A 95 0.67 -7.68 13.16
CA GLY A 95 1.59 -8.59 13.87
C GLY A 95 2.64 -7.88 14.73
N LEU A 96 2.91 -6.60 14.48
CA LEU A 96 3.87 -5.79 15.24
C LEU A 96 3.21 -5.00 16.38
N LEU A 97 1.87 -4.95 16.43
CA LEU A 97 1.15 -4.28 17.50
C LEU A 97 1.27 -5.07 18.82
N PRO A 98 1.38 -4.38 19.97
CA PRO A 98 1.34 -5.04 21.27
C PRO A 98 -0.01 -5.76 21.46
N ALA A 99 -0.01 -6.88 22.18
CA ALA A 99 -1.18 -7.77 22.30
C ALA A 99 -2.50 -7.05 22.67
N ARG A 100 -2.45 -6.02 23.53
CA ARG A 100 -3.63 -5.23 23.92
C ARG A 100 -4.25 -4.40 22.78
N ALA A 101 -3.48 -4.05 21.75
CA ALA A 101 -3.94 -3.30 20.59
C ALA A 101 -4.51 -4.22 19.49
N GLN A 102 -4.10 -5.49 19.46
CA GLN A 102 -4.60 -6.48 18.50
C GLN A 102 -6.07 -6.84 18.75
N ASP A 103 -6.51 -6.81 20.02
CA ASP A 103 -7.89 -7.09 20.42
C ASP A 103 -8.89 -6.01 19.95
N LEU A 104 -8.42 -4.77 19.77
CA LEU A 104 -9.24 -3.64 19.30
C LEU A 104 -9.49 -3.69 17.78
N ILE A 105 -8.58 -4.28 17.00
CA ILE A 105 -8.68 -4.39 15.53
C ILE A 105 -9.53 -5.60 15.12
N ARG A 106 -9.54 -6.66 15.94
CA ARG A 106 -10.27 -7.92 15.64
C ARG A 106 -11.77 -7.88 15.97
N SER A 107 -12.27 -6.81 16.58
CA SER A 107 -13.67 -6.73 16.97
C SER A 107 -14.53 -6.39 15.73
N PRO A 108 -15.45 -7.28 15.30
CA PRO A 108 -16.33 -6.97 14.19
C PRO A 108 -17.37 -5.93 14.63
N ALA A 109 -17.60 -4.93 13.78
CA ALA A 109 -18.85 -4.18 13.75
C ALA A 109 -19.85 -4.89 12.85
#